data_AF-A0A6B3P4A4-F1
#
_entry.id   AF-A0A6B3P4A4-F1
#
_cell.length_a   1.000
_cell.length_b   1.000
_cell.length_c   1.000
_cell.angle_alpha   90.00
_cell.angle_beta   90.00
_cell.angle_gamma   90.00
#
_symmetry.space_group_name_H-M   'P 1'
#
loop_
_entity.id
_entity.type
_entity.pdbx_description
1 polymer ?
#
loop_
_entity_poly.entity_id
_entity_poly.type
_entity_poly.pdbx_seq_one_letter_code
_entity_poly.pdbx_strand_id
1 'polypeptide(L)'
;MAEWQAAHEETFGIETGEIVVYQTFPEKLGILTANATTPYIIGFFDLAKTGPVVVEMPAGEAAGFADDIWQRPIVDMGQTGPDEGLGGTYCIYGPGQKGLILKNTKKCEYRVPSTTFNVFWGFRSLNSDKT
;
A
#
# COMPACT_ATOMS: atom_id res chain seq x y z
N MET A 1 2.25 8.85 10.70
CA MET A 1 2.15 8.69 9.23
C MET A 1 2.36 9.98 8.47
N ALA A 2 1.72 11.09 8.86
CA ALA A 2 1.89 12.39 8.18
C ALA A 2 3.37 12.78 7.94
N GLU A 3 4.23 12.72 8.96
CA GLU A 3 5.67 13.04 8.80
C GLU A 3 6.41 12.11 7.83
N TRP A 4 6.02 10.82 7.78
CA TRP A 4 6.65 9.89 6.85
C TRP A 4 6.18 10.14 5.42
N GLN A 5 4.90 10.47 5.23
CA GLN A 5 4.41 10.94 3.94
C GLN A 5 5.11 12.23 3.50
N ALA A 6 5.27 13.21 4.40
CA ALA A 6 6.00 14.44 4.10
C ALA A 6 7.45 14.13 3.69
N ALA A 7 8.14 13.23 4.40
CA ALA A 7 9.47 12.78 4.00
C ALA A 7 9.48 12.10 2.61
N HIS A 8 8.45 11.32 2.26
CA HIS A 8 8.32 10.75 0.92
C HIS A 8 8.26 11.85 -0.15
N GLU A 9 7.38 12.83 0.04
CA GLU A 9 7.14 13.91 -0.91
C GLU A 9 8.34 14.88 -0.99
N GLU A 10 8.90 15.30 0.15
CA GLU A 10 9.92 16.34 0.20
C GLU A 10 11.35 15.82 0.01
N THR A 11 11.65 14.61 0.49
CA THR A 11 13.02 14.05 0.41
C THR A 11 13.23 13.22 -0.84
N PHE A 12 12.26 12.38 -1.20
CA PHE A 12 12.36 11.53 -2.40
C PHE A 12 11.75 12.18 -3.64
N GLY A 13 10.98 13.27 -3.48
CA GLY A 13 10.37 13.99 -4.60
C GLY A 13 9.26 13.20 -5.28
N ILE A 14 8.67 12.23 -4.59
CA ILE A 14 7.65 11.35 -5.17
C ILE A 14 6.24 11.90 -4.98
N GLU A 15 5.36 11.60 -5.93
CA GLU A 15 3.97 12.01 -5.92
C GLU A 15 3.06 11.00 -5.22
N THR A 16 1.81 11.43 -5.00
CA THR A 16 0.78 10.59 -4.42
C THR A 16 0.53 9.33 -5.28
N GLY A 17 0.59 8.16 -4.65
CA GLY A 17 0.45 6.85 -5.33
C GLY A 17 1.77 6.25 -5.83
N GLU A 18 2.87 7.00 -5.82
CA GLU A 18 4.19 6.43 -6.07
C GLU A 18 4.71 5.68 -4.83
N ILE A 19 5.65 4.76 -5.08
CA ILE A 19 6.19 3.85 -4.08
C ILE A 19 7.68 4.07 -3.86
N VAL A 20 8.12 3.84 -2.63
CA VAL A 20 9.54 3.80 -2.25
C VAL A 20 9.89 2.37 -1.87
N VAL A 21 11.01 1.89 -2.41
CA VAL A 21 11.59 0.59 -2.05
C VAL A 21 12.70 0.82 -1.03
N TYR A 22 12.55 0.22 0.14
CA TYR A 22 13.56 0.21 1.20
C TYR A 22 14.14 -1.20 1.34
N GLN A 23 15.32 -1.42 0.78
CA GLN A 23 15.96 -2.72 0.70
C GLN A 23 17.08 -2.85 1.72
N THR A 24 18.01 -1.89 1.73
CA THR A 24 19.22 -1.96 2.55
C THR A 24 19.00 -1.48 3.98
N PHE A 25 19.88 -1.87 4.90
CA PHE A 25 19.82 -1.40 6.28
C PHE A 25 19.90 0.13 6.39
N PRO A 26 20.83 0.83 5.70
CA PRO A 26 20.88 2.30 5.71
C PRO A 26 19.58 2.97 5.23
N GLU A 27 18.95 2.44 4.17
CA GLU A 27 17.68 2.98 3.65
C GLU A 27 16.55 2.90 4.70
N LYS A 28 16.57 1.89 5.56
CA LYS A 28 15.54 1.66 6.57
C LYS A 28 15.75 2.43 7.88
N LEU A 29 16.86 3.14 8.05
CA LEU A 29 17.19 3.83 9.31
C LEU A 29 16.19 4.92 9.71
N GLY A 30 15.47 5.50 8.74
CA GLY A 30 14.41 6.48 9.00
C GLY A 30 13.07 5.87 9.45
N ILE A 31 12.93 4.55 9.41
CA ILE A 31 11.68 3.86 9.71
C ILE A 31 11.69 3.43 11.18
N LEU A 32 10.69 3.88 11.94
CA LEU A 32 10.55 3.52 13.35
C LEU A 32 10.43 2.01 13.50
N THR A 33 11.36 1.39 14.25
CA THR A 33 11.38 -0.06 14.53
C THR A 33 11.34 -0.95 13.29
N ALA A 34 11.99 -0.53 12.19
CA ALA A 34 12.06 -1.34 10.98
C ALA A 34 12.68 -2.73 11.21
N ASN A 35 12.15 -3.71 10.49
CA ASN A 35 12.75 -5.03 10.37
C ASN A 35 14.02 -4.95 9.49
N ALA A 36 15.09 -5.59 9.95
CA ALA A 36 16.39 -5.57 9.28
C ALA A 36 16.54 -6.59 8.12
N THR A 37 15.61 -7.55 7.98
CA THR A 37 15.76 -8.70 7.07
C THR A 37 14.88 -8.61 5.82
N THR A 38 13.63 -8.18 5.94
CA THR A 38 12.68 -8.15 4.80
C THR A 38 12.68 -6.79 4.12
N PRO A 39 12.78 -6.69 2.79
CA PRO A 39 12.63 -5.41 2.09
C PRO A 39 11.19 -4.87 2.25
N TYR A 40 11.05 -3.54 2.26
CA TYR A 40 9.76 -2.86 2.30
C TYR A 40 9.47 -2.16 0.98
N ILE A 41 8.23 -2.28 0.52
CA ILE A 41 7.68 -1.46 -0.56
C ILE A 41 6.54 -0.67 0.06
N ILE A 42 6.71 0.64 0.17
CA ILE A 42 5.81 1.53 0.93
C ILE A 42 5.37 2.69 0.05
N GLY A 43 4.11 3.09 0.15
CA GLY A 43 3.61 4.30 -0.47
C GLY A 43 2.48 4.95 0.31
N PHE A 44 2.11 6.14 -0.14
CA PHE A 44 0.96 6.89 0.37
C PHE A 44 0.13 7.36 -0.81
N PHE A 45 -1.19 7.32 -0.67
CA PHE A 45 -2.07 7.97 -1.63
C PHE A 45 -3.20 8.74 -0.95
N ASP A 46 -3.52 9.89 -1.54
CA ASP A 46 -4.65 10.73 -1.14
C ASP A 46 -5.78 10.57 -2.14
N LEU A 47 -6.78 9.79 -1.75
CA LEU A 47 -7.97 9.49 -2.55
C LEU A 47 -8.78 10.74 -2.90
N ALA A 48 -8.60 11.87 -2.20
CA ALA A 48 -9.23 13.13 -2.59
C ALA A 48 -8.56 13.76 -3.82
N LYS A 49 -7.26 13.49 -4.02
CA LYS A 49 -6.47 13.97 -5.18
C LYS A 49 -6.53 12.99 -6.35
N THR A 50 -6.34 11.71 -6.07
CA THR A 50 -6.25 10.66 -7.11
C THR A 50 -7.62 10.13 -7.55
N GLY A 51 -8.64 10.30 -6.70
CA GLY A 51 -9.85 9.48 -6.77
C GLY A 51 -9.57 8.06 -6.27
N PRO A 52 -10.41 7.08 -6.61
CA PRO A 52 -10.13 5.70 -6.26
C PRO A 52 -8.83 5.17 -6.86
N VAL A 53 -8.08 4.40 -6.07
CA VAL A 53 -6.79 3.81 -6.45
C VAL A 53 -6.92 2.30 -6.62
N VAL A 54 -6.19 1.76 -7.59
CA VAL A 54 -6.06 0.32 -7.81
C VAL A 54 -4.66 -0.10 -7.38
N VAL A 55 -4.58 -1.09 -6.49
CA VAL A 55 -3.34 -1.75 -6.08
C VAL A 55 -3.36 -3.16 -6.67
N GLU A 56 -2.41 -3.43 -7.57
CA GLU A 56 -2.20 -4.76 -8.14
C GLU A 56 -1.13 -5.49 -7.33
N MET A 57 -1.56 -6.45 -6.52
CA MET A 57 -0.64 -7.28 -5.75
C MET A 57 -0.20 -8.49 -6.59
N PRO A 58 1.11 -8.70 -6.77
CA PRO A 58 1.61 -9.88 -7.46
C PRO A 58 1.41 -11.14 -6.61
N ALA A 59 1.32 -12.30 -7.27
CA ALA A 59 1.40 -13.59 -6.59
C ALA A 59 2.79 -13.79 -5.98
N GLY A 60 2.85 -14.36 -4.77
CA GLY A 60 4.10 -14.69 -4.11
C GLY A 60 4.04 -14.61 -2.59
N GLU A 61 5.18 -14.90 -1.97
CA GLU A 61 5.35 -14.79 -0.53
C GLU A 61 5.49 -13.30 -0.15
N ALA A 62 4.36 -12.67 0.16
CA ALA A 62 4.30 -11.30 0.62
C ALA A 62 3.34 -11.15 1.79
N ALA A 63 3.60 -10.17 2.66
CA ALA A 63 2.65 -9.69 3.66
C ALA A 63 2.52 -8.18 3.50
N GLY A 64 1.34 -7.73 3.11
CA GLY A 64 1.02 -6.33 2.85
C GLY A 64 -0.26 -5.89 3.55
N PHE A 65 -0.50 -4.59 3.47
CA PHE A 65 -1.62 -3.93 4.13
C PHE A 65 -1.95 -2.62 3.41
N ALA A 66 -3.17 -2.14 3.64
CA ALA A 66 -3.53 -0.75 3.49
C ALA A 66 -4.23 -0.29 4.78
N ASP A 67 -3.74 0.81 5.32
CA ASP A 67 -4.22 1.44 6.55
C ASP A 67 -4.59 2.88 6.26
N ASP A 68 -5.52 3.43 7.05
CA ASP A 68 -5.71 4.88 7.01
C ASP A 68 -4.54 5.64 7.66
N ILE A 69 -4.54 6.97 7.53
CA ILE A 69 -3.51 7.83 8.11
C ILE A 69 -3.36 7.69 9.64
N TRP A 70 -4.36 7.13 10.32
CA TRP A 70 -4.36 6.85 11.76
C TRP A 70 -3.90 5.42 12.08
N GLN A 71 -3.38 4.69 11.10
CA GLN A 71 -2.94 3.28 11.20
C GLN A 71 -4.07 2.34 11.63
N ARG A 72 -5.31 2.62 11.24
CA ARG A 72 -6.40 1.67 11.39
C ARG A 72 -6.45 0.80 10.13
N PRO A 73 -6.57 -0.54 10.29
CA PRO A 73 -6.53 -1.45 9.16
C PRO A 73 -7.73 -1.25 8.25
N ILE A 74 -7.46 -1.17 6.95
CA ILE A 74 -8.49 -1.18 5.89
C ILE A 74 -8.55 -2.57 5.27
N VAL A 75 -7.41 -3.14 4.85
CA VAL A 75 -7.31 -4.48 4.29
C VAL A 75 -5.89 -5.04 4.40
N ASP A 76 -5.77 -6.33 4.67
CA ASP A 76 -4.52 -7.09 4.52
C ASP A 76 -4.37 -7.61 3.09
N MET A 77 -3.13 -7.76 2.62
CA MET A 77 -2.78 -8.24 1.28
C MET A 77 -1.66 -9.28 1.34
N GLY A 78 -1.55 -10.12 0.32
CA GLY A 78 -0.62 -11.24 0.30
C GLY A 78 -1.13 -12.42 1.14
N GLN A 79 -0.22 -13.12 1.81
CA GLN A 79 -0.52 -14.37 2.53
C GLN A 79 -1.61 -14.26 3.60
N THR A 80 -1.74 -13.09 4.23
CA THR A 80 -2.76 -12.83 5.27
C THR A 80 -4.00 -12.13 4.74
N GLY A 81 -3.97 -11.70 3.47
CA GLY A 81 -5.06 -11.01 2.81
C GLY A 81 -6.05 -11.95 2.13
N PRO A 82 -7.15 -11.41 1.58
CA PRO A 82 -8.12 -12.17 0.79
C PRO A 82 -7.56 -12.83 -0.47
N ASP A 83 -6.38 -12.42 -0.94
CA ASP A 83 -5.70 -13.05 -2.08
C ASP A 83 -4.90 -14.32 -1.70
N GLU A 84 -4.71 -14.59 -0.42
CA GLU A 84 -4.01 -15.79 0.09
C GLU A 84 -2.60 -15.99 -0.53
N GLY A 85 -1.95 -14.91 -1.00
CA GLY A 85 -0.66 -14.95 -1.69
C GLY A 85 -0.72 -15.32 -3.18
N LEU A 86 -1.93 -15.51 -3.74
CA LEU A 86 -2.15 -15.77 -5.16
C LEU A 86 -2.16 -14.49 -6.00
N GLY A 87 -2.04 -13.32 -5.36
CA GLY A 87 -2.12 -12.02 -6.00
C GLY A 87 -3.56 -11.63 -6.31
N GLY A 88 -3.76 -10.34 -6.60
CA GLY A 88 -5.10 -9.83 -6.85
C GLY A 88 -5.15 -8.32 -7.03
N THR A 89 -6.29 -7.85 -7.50
CA THR A 89 -6.54 -6.42 -7.76
C THR A 89 -7.44 -5.81 -6.68
N TYR A 90 -6.86 -4.93 -5.87
CA TYR A 90 -7.52 -4.22 -4.78
C TYR A 90 -7.91 -2.82 -5.22
N CYS A 91 -9.20 -2.50 -5.15
CA CYS A 91 -9.74 -1.20 -5.51
C CYS A 91 -10.13 -0.43 -4.25
N ILE A 92 -9.28 0.51 -3.87
CA ILE A 92 -9.40 1.30 -2.64
C ILE A 92 -10.09 2.62 -2.99
N TYR A 93 -11.15 2.96 -2.26
CA TYR A 93 -11.94 4.17 -2.53
C TYR A 93 -12.38 4.86 -1.24
N GLY A 94 -12.41 6.18 -1.27
CA GLY A 94 -12.76 7.01 -0.12
C GLY A 94 -14.27 7.16 0.08
N PRO A 95 -14.67 7.89 1.13
CA PRO A 95 -16.07 8.21 1.38
C PRO A 95 -16.74 8.86 0.15
N GLY A 96 -17.90 8.34 -0.25
CA GLY A 96 -18.66 8.86 -1.40
C GLY A 96 -18.14 8.44 -2.79
N GLN A 97 -17.01 7.73 -2.88
CA GLN A 97 -16.38 7.41 -4.18
C GLN A 97 -16.76 6.04 -4.77
N LYS A 98 -17.61 5.25 -4.10
CA LYS A 98 -18.02 3.90 -4.56
C LYS A 98 -18.52 3.89 -6.01
N GLY A 99 -19.27 4.91 -6.42
CA GLY A 99 -19.81 5.02 -7.77
C GLY A 99 -18.75 5.26 -8.85
N LEU A 100 -17.59 5.81 -8.50
CA LEU A 100 -16.48 6.05 -9.43
C LEU A 100 -15.76 4.74 -9.79
N ILE A 101 -15.54 3.88 -8.80
CA ILE A 101 -14.95 2.54 -9.00
C ILE A 101 -15.78 1.71 -9.99
N LEU A 102 -17.09 1.70 -9.83
CA LEU A 102 -17.99 0.88 -10.66
C LEU A 102 -17.99 1.29 -12.14
N LYS A 103 -17.60 2.53 -12.44
CA LYS A 103 -17.53 3.05 -13.82
C LYS A 103 -16.19 2.77 -14.48
N ASN A 104 -15.10 2.83 -13.72
CA ASN A 104 -13.76 2.96 -14.27
C ASN A 104 -12.95 1.66 -14.24
N THR A 105 -13.37 0.64 -13.50
CA THR A 105 -12.49 -0.52 -13.26
C THR A 105 -13.23 -1.85 -13.36
N LYS A 106 -13.16 -2.49 -14.54
CA LYS A 106 -13.76 -3.82 -14.78
C LYS A 106 -13.06 -4.96 -14.01
N LYS A 107 -11.84 -4.73 -13.51
CA LYS A 107 -10.98 -5.72 -12.82
C LYS A 107 -10.88 -5.52 -11.29
N CYS A 108 -11.88 -4.93 -10.63
CA CYS A 108 -11.87 -4.91 -9.16
C CYS A 108 -12.31 -6.26 -8.58
N GLU A 109 -11.34 -7.07 -8.20
CA GLU A 109 -11.58 -8.32 -7.46
C GLU A 109 -12.01 -7.99 -6.03
N TYR A 110 -11.21 -7.17 -5.34
CA TYR A 110 -11.47 -6.73 -3.98
C TYR A 110 -11.88 -5.25 -3.95
N ARG A 111 -13.08 -4.95 -3.45
CA ARG A 111 -13.58 -3.57 -3.29
C ARG A 111 -13.40 -3.15 -1.85
N VAL A 112 -12.55 -2.15 -1.64
CA VAL A 112 -12.00 -1.81 -0.32
C VAL A 112 -12.39 -0.38 0.05
N PRO A 113 -13.44 -0.18 0.87
CA PRO A 113 -13.82 1.15 1.33
C PRO A 113 -12.85 1.65 2.41
N SER A 114 -12.29 2.83 2.21
CA SER A 114 -11.60 3.59 3.25
C SER A 114 -12.57 4.57 3.93
N THR A 115 -12.41 4.76 5.24
CA THR A 115 -13.17 5.78 6.00
C THR A 115 -12.52 7.16 5.94
N THR A 116 -11.28 7.26 5.45
CA THR A 116 -10.52 8.51 5.24
C THR A 116 -10.03 8.59 3.79
N PHE A 117 -9.48 9.74 3.39
CA PHE A 117 -8.92 9.90 2.05
C PHE A 117 -7.43 9.55 1.97
N ASN A 118 -6.67 9.81 3.03
CA ASN A 118 -5.25 9.55 3.05
C ASN A 118 -4.97 8.13 3.58
N VAL A 119 -4.29 7.34 2.76
CA VAL A 119 -4.03 5.92 2.96
C VAL A 119 -2.53 5.65 2.90
N PHE A 120 -2.05 4.94 3.91
CA PHE A 120 -0.73 4.36 3.98
C PHE A 120 -0.83 2.91 3.52
N TRP A 121 0.00 2.50 2.58
CA TRP A 121 -0.02 1.12 2.12
C TRP A 121 1.39 0.61 1.90
N GLY A 122 1.52 -0.71 1.89
CA GLY A 122 2.75 -1.33 1.49
C GLY A 122 2.77 -2.81 1.74
N PHE A 123 3.89 -3.43 1.39
CA PHE A 123 4.11 -4.85 1.63
C PHE A 123 5.59 -5.15 1.87
N ARG A 124 5.81 -6.29 2.50
CA ARG A 124 7.10 -6.94 2.58
C ARG A 124 7.15 -8.10 1.62
N SER A 125 8.25 -8.22 0.88
CA SER A 125 8.61 -9.50 0.28
C SER A 125 9.14 -10.42 1.39
N LEU A 126 8.63 -11.64 1.44
CA LEU A 126 8.99 -12.66 2.42
C LEU A 126 9.83 -13.78 1.82
N ASN A 127 9.87 -13.87 0.49
CA ASN A 127 10.70 -14.85 -0.18
C ASN A 127 12.17 -14.63 0.19
N SER A 128 12.82 -15.73 0.59
CA SER A 128 14.24 -15.74 0.98
C SER A 128 15.21 -15.84 -0.20
N ASP A 129 14.71 -15.99 -1.44
CA ASP A 129 15.47 -16.40 -2.62
C ASP A 129 16.51 -17.47 -2.27
N LYS A 130 16.01 -18.69 -2.02
CA LYS A 130 16.87 -19.88 -2.05
C LYS A 130 17.17 -20.20 -3.51
N THR A 131 18.08 -19.43 -4.11
CA THR A 131 18.78 -19.91 -5.31
C THR A 131 19.79 -20.99 -4.94
#